data_AF-A0AAD8Y338-F1
#
_entry.id   AF-A0AAD8Y338-F1
#
_cell.length_a   1.000
_cell.length_b   1.000
_cell.length_c   1.000
_cell.angle_alpha   90.00
_cell.angle_beta   90.00
_cell.angle_gamma   90.00
#
_symmetry.space_group_name_H-M   'P 1'
#
loop_
_entity.id
_entity.type
_entity.pdbx_description
1 polymer ?
#
loop_
_entity_poly.entity_id
_entity_poly.type
_entity_poly.pdbx_seq_one_letter_code
_entity_poly.pdbx_strand_id
1 'polypeptide(L)'
;MEEGSGSNGAREPQEARLQSPDSQMKRPQHSPPQHDATAGEQTKRRRTDLNITDLPDEGLRLIADYLPKTSRALLALAITTDSASWRDINWNKSIAPTLTSFLRREKQQRPLAATRAVLLKSSAGGDDNERFWEHVDFVDIGDLASRLNDDDVAGFLMCINAIQKLKTLKLTGVVNITGRGLDPLRGSRILEQLDLSLVGLDESPDLSPQPLIKDTVVVPILDSILIDQSDHNMKHLQFPRKWKRSGLLDQFILRYDQTEYRRNMCCLQCRRRCKDVLSPSRSDFSCRIEQNTCYGCLKHYCYDCLDEDPNFDAEEWGPMLTFCNVCEKEYCARCSGNDSDGMRGMFECTGRPCGRDCHKCVCDHCYEKGTGKCMECGNAFCKDCQEDDFMSCEGCGDRACYMCMQLDTCEFEGCDAENCHRCVDDKVNAVSFCFESDCQNSYCFQHRLEQCNKDWNTCCEGCMRLIGPELKRGYVPRVT
;
A
#
# COMPACT_ATOMS: atom_id res chain seq x y z
N MET A 1 46.94 29.09 31.71
CA MET A 1 47.69 28.20 30.80
C MET A 1 46.69 27.78 29.74
N GLU A 2 46.85 28.40 28.59
CA GLU A 2 46.07 28.25 27.37
C GLU A 2 46.42 26.92 26.71
N GLU A 3 45.43 26.15 26.25
CA GLU A 3 45.45 25.30 25.04
C GLU A 3 43.96 25.06 24.69
N GLY A 4 43.38 25.33 23.52
CA GLY A 4 43.96 25.52 22.18
C GLY A 4 43.51 24.41 21.22
N SER A 5 42.23 24.04 21.19
CA SER A 5 41.71 22.97 20.32
C SER A 5 41.20 23.53 18.98
N GLY A 6 42.01 23.33 17.93
CA GLY A 6 41.76 23.75 16.57
C GLY A 6 40.71 22.91 15.83
N SER A 7 39.86 23.62 15.08
CA SER A 7 38.87 23.07 14.15
C SER A 7 39.52 22.76 12.79
N ASN A 8 39.54 21.50 12.38
CA ASN A 8 39.90 21.09 11.02
C ASN A 8 38.67 21.13 10.11
N GLY A 9 38.68 22.02 9.13
CA GLY A 9 37.70 22.09 8.07
C GLY A 9 37.89 20.96 7.05
N ALA A 10 36.87 20.14 6.87
CA ALA A 10 36.80 19.15 5.81
C ALA A 10 36.41 19.84 4.48
N ARG A 11 37.25 19.65 3.46
CA ARG A 11 37.02 20.09 2.08
C ARG A 11 36.01 19.18 1.39
N GLU A 12 34.99 19.77 0.78
CA GLU A 12 34.09 19.17 -0.21
C GLU A 12 34.87 18.64 -1.44
N PRO A 13 34.51 17.47 -1.99
CA PRO A 13 35.02 17.03 -3.28
C PRO A 13 34.26 17.73 -4.43
N GLN A 14 35.01 18.34 -5.34
CA GLN A 14 34.47 18.86 -6.60
C GLN A 14 34.08 17.70 -7.52
N GLU A 15 32.81 17.66 -7.92
CA GLU A 15 32.29 16.75 -8.95
C GLU A 15 32.91 17.06 -10.32
N ALA A 16 33.57 16.06 -10.89
CA ALA A 16 34.07 16.10 -12.25
C ALA A 16 32.91 15.91 -13.24
N ARG A 17 32.60 16.95 -14.02
CA ARG A 17 31.71 16.88 -15.19
C ARG A 17 32.35 16.00 -16.28
N LEU A 18 31.82 14.79 -16.46
CA LEU A 18 32.01 13.98 -17.65
C LEU A 18 31.24 14.61 -18.82
N GLN A 19 31.97 15.08 -19.83
CA GLN A 19 31.43 15.50 -21.12
C GLN A 19 31.25 14.27 -22.01
N SER A 20 30.01 14.01 -22.44
CA SER A 20 29.71 13.01 -23.47
C SER A 20 30.13 13.52 -24.86
N PRO A 21 30.75 12.69 -25.71
CA PRO A 21 31.04 13.07 -27.09
C PRO A 21 29.84 12.84 -28.02
N ASP A 22 29.41 13.92 -28.67
CA ASP A 22 28.48 13.92 -29.81
C ASP A 22 29.04 13.07 -30.97
N SER A 23 28.39 11.94 -31.24
CA SER A 23 28.62 11.16 -32.45
C SER A 23 27.55 11.47 -33.50
N GLN A 24 27.90 12.37 -34.43
CA GLN A 24 27.12 12.63 -35.64
C GLN A 24 27.20 11.42 -36.59
N MET A 25 26.15 10.60 -36.62
CA MET A 25 25.92 9.65 -37.71
C MET A 25 25.16 10.35 -38.86
N LYS A 26 25.88 10.63 -39.95
CA LYS A 26 25.32 11.00 -41.27
C LYS A 26 24.49 9.85 -41.83
N ARG A 27 23.18 10.05 -42.01
CA ARG A 27 22.34 9.18 -42.83
C ARG A 27 22.59 9.43 -44.32
N PRO A 28 22.63 8.39 -45.17
CA PRO A 28 22.65 8.55 -46.62
C PRO A 28 21.29 9.04 -47.13
N GLN A 29 21.30 10.04 -48.01
CA GLN A 29 20.14 10.44 -48.79
C GLN A 29 19.97 9.46 -49.96
N HIS A 30 18.93 8.63 -49.92
CA HIS A 30 18.44 7.90 -51.08
C HIS A 30 17.25 8.66 -51.67
N SER A 31 17.39 9.10 -52.92
CA SER A 31 16.32 9.68 -53.74
C SER A 31 15.29 8.60 -54.11
N PRO A 32 13.97 8.84 -53.98
CA PRO A 32 12.96 7.93 -54.47
C PRO A 32 12.74 8.08 -55.99
N PRO A 33 12.34 7.03 -56.71
CA PRO A 33 11.98 7.11 -58.13
C PRO A 33 10.66 7.85 -58.30
N GLN A 34 10.62 8.76 -59.27
CA GLN A 34 9.41 9.40 -59.76
C GLN A 34 8.55 8.34 -60.47
N HIS A 35 7.42 7.98 -59.87
CA HIS A 35 6.36 7.23 -60.52
C HIS A 35 5.18 8.15 -60.82
N ASP A 36 4.74 8.10 -62.08
CA ASP A 36 3.66 8.87 -62.66
C ASP A 36 2.33 8.71 -61.93
N ALA A 37 1.67 9.86 -61.73
CA ALA A 37 0.38 9.99 -61.09
C ALA A 37 -0.75 9.55 -62.04
N THR A 38 -1.32 8.37 -61.81
CA THR A 38 -2.69 8.08 -62.21
C THR A 38 -3.64 8.56 -61.12
N ALA A 39 -4.49 9.52 -61.48
CA ALA A 39 -5.53 10.10 -60.63
C ALA A 39 -6.56 9.04 -60.20
N GLY A 40 -6.33 8.43 -59.05
CA GLY A 40 -7.32 7.64 -58.31
C GLY A 40 -8.04 8.55 -57.31
N GLU A 41 -9.35 8.66 -57.45
CA GLU A 41 -10.28 9.36 -56.57
C GLU A 41 -10.19 8.79 -55.13
N GLN A 42 -9.29 9.33 -54.33
CA GLN A 42 -9.22 9.04 -52.90
C GLN A 42 -10.40 9.74 -52.21
N THR A 43 -11.45 8.97 -51.96
CA THR A 43 -12.55 9.35 -51.07
C THR A 43 -11.97 9.63 -49.69
N LYS A 44 -11.71 10.90 -49.39
CA LYS A 44 -11.39 11.43 -48.05
C LYS A 44 -12.52 11.04 -47.10
N ARG A 45 -12.45 9.85 -46.50
CA ARG A 45 -13.24 9.50 -45.32
C ARG A 45 -12.82 10.45 -44.21
N ARG A 46 -13.58 11.53 -43.99
CA ARG A 46 -13.50 12.35 -42.78
C ARG A 46 -13.68 11.39 -41.60
N ARG A 47 -12.60 11.06 -40.89
CA ARG A 47 -12.70 10.51 -39.55
C ARG A 47 -13.33 11.62 -38.71
N THR A 48 -14.60 11.48 -38.41
CA THR A 48 -15.21 12.19 -37.29
C THR A 48 -14.63 11.55 -36.05
N ASP A 49 -13.66 12.22 -35.44
CA ASP A 49 -13.15 11.83 -34.13
C ASP A 49 -14.30 11.99 -33.13
N LEU A 50 -14.94 10.87 -32.77
CA LEU A 50 -15.96 10.83 -31.74
C LEU A 50 -15.26 11.00 -30.40
N ASN A 51 -15.57 12.07 -29.67
CA ASN A 51 -15.08 12.27 -28.32
C ASN A 51 -16.04 11.56 -27.33
N ILE A 52 -15.50 11.05 -26.22
CA ILE A 52 -16.32 10.45 -25.16
C ILE A 52 -17.34 11.45 -24.60
N THR A 53 -17.03 12.75 -24.65
CA THR A 53 -17.93 13.84 -24.24
C THR A 53 -19.12 14.04 -25.18
N ASP A 54 -19.09 13.44 -26.38
CA ASP A 54 -20.19 13.51 -27.35
C ASP A 54 -21.27 12.45 -27.07
N LEU A 55 -21.03 11.55 -26.11
CA LEU A 55 -22.01 10.56 -25.70
C LEU A 55 -23.16 11.21 -24.93
N PRO A 56 -24.41 10.73 -25.13
CA PRO A 56 -25.53 11.17 -24.30
C PRO A 56 -25.32 10.74 -22.84
N ASP A 57 -25.90 11.50 -21.91
CA ASP A 57 -25.84 11.24 -20.46
C ASP A 57 -26.20 9.78 -20.11
N GLU A 58 -27.17 9.19 -20.80
CA GLU A 58 -27.58 7.79 -20.60
C GLU A 58 -26.47 6.80 -21.00
N GLY A 59 -25.72 7.09 -22.08
CA GLY A 59 -24.58 6.29 -22.49
C GLY A 59 -23.44 6.35 -21.48
N LEU A 60 -23.14 7.55 -20.98
CA LEU A 60 -22.13 7.76 -19.93
C LEU A 60 -22.51 7.06 -18.62
N ARG A 61 -23.80 7.12 -18.25
CA ARG A 61 -24.33 6.43 -17.08
C ARG A 61 -24.24 4.91 -17.21
N LEU A 62 -24.58 4.35 -18.37
CA LEU A 62 -24.42 2.92 -18.64
C LEU A 62 -22.96 2.48 -18.52
N ILE A 63 -22.02 3.26 -19.06
CA ILE A 63 -20.58 2.99 -18.90
C ILE A 63 -20.19 3.02 -17.42
N ALA A 64 -20.65 4.04 -16.68
CA ALA A 64 -20.36 4.22 -15.27
C ALA A 64 -20.86 3.06 -14.38
N ASP A 65 -21.93 2.37 -14.78
CA ASP A 65 -22.46 1.20 -14.07
C ASP A 65 -21.59 -0.05 -14.16
N TYR A 66 -20.71 -0.14 -15.15
CA TYR A 66 -19.70 -1.19 -15.22
C TYR A 66 -18.40 -0.85 -14.48
N LEU A 67 -18.26 0.39 -14.01
CA LEU A 67 -17.04 0.83 -13.33
C LEU A 67 -17.13 0.62 -11.81
N PRO A 68 -16.02 0.22 -11.18
CA PRO A 68 -15.87 0.33 -9.73
C PRO A 68 -16.14 1.76 -9.24
N LYS A 69 -16.49 1.87 -7.97
CA LYS A 69 -16.92 3.13 -7.36
C LYS A 69 -15.87 4.23 -7.54
N THR A 70 -14.60 3.95 -7.27
CA THR A 70 -13.55 4.96 -7.38
C THR A 70 -13.26 5.30 -8.85
N SER A 71 -13.25 4.29 -9.73
CA SER A 71 -13.10 4.48 -11.19
C SER A 71 -14.18 5.39 -11.77
N ARG A 72 -15.42 5.29 -11.28
CA ARG A 72 -16.54 6.13 -11.70
C ARG A 72 -16.31 7.61 -11.40
N ALA A 73 -15.84 7.95 -10.19
CA ALA A 73 -15.52 9.34 -9.86
C ALA A 73 -14.31 9.85 -10.61
N LEU A 74 -13.30 9.01 -10.88
CA LEU A 74 -12.17 9.37 -11.73
C LEU A 74 -12.60 9.60 -13.20
N LEU A 75 -13.53 8.81 -13.72
CA LEU A 75 -14.12 9.06 -15.04
C LEU A 75 -14.90 10.39 -15.03
N ALA A 76 -15.71 10.64 -14.01
CA ALA A 76 -16.46 11.88 -13.85
C ALA A 76 -15.51 13.10 -13.82
N LEU A 77 -14.37 12.98 -13.14
CA LEU A 77 -13.31 13.98 -13.13
C LEU A 77 -12.68 14.13 -14.53
N ALA A 78 -12.36 13.04 -15.21
CA ALA A 78 -11.73 13.10 -16.53
C ALA A 78 -12.62 13.76 -17.61
N ILE A 79 -13.95 13.57 -17.55
CA ILE A 79 -14.87 14.17 -18.52
C ILE A 79 -15.23 15.63 -18.21
N THR A 80 -15.04 16.07 -16.96
CA THR A 80 -15.38 17.44 -16.54
C THR A 80 -14.27 18.43 -16.74
N THR A 81 -13.05 17.95 -16.96
CA THR A 81 -11.87 18.76 -16.75
C THR A 81 -10.96 18.70 -17.96
N ASP A 82 -10.54 19.88 -18.42
CA ASP A 82 -9.28 19.97 -19.12
C ASP A 82 -8.18 19.78 -18.07
N SER A 83 -7.38 18.72 -18.23
CA SER A 83 -6.31 18.36 -17.27
C SER A 83 -5.37 19.52 -16.89
N ALA A 84 -5.30 20.58 -17.70
CA ALA A 84 -4.54 21.80 -17.41
C ALA A 84 -5.18 22.68 -16.32
N SER A 85 -6.50 22.88 -16.31
CA SER A 85 -7.14 23.84 -15.39
C SER A 85 -7.09 23.40 -13.94
N TRP A 86 -7.08 22.10 -13.67
CA TRP A 86 -7.03 21.55 -12.32
C TRP A 86 -5.64 21.63 -11.71
N ARG A 87 -4.60 21.45 -12.53
CA ARG A 87 -3.21 21.59 -12.10
C ARG A 87 -2.85 23.04 -11.76
N ASP A 88 -3.59 24.00 -12.31
CA ASP A 88 -3.46 25.42 -11.99
C ASP A 88 -4.14 25.81 -10.66
N ILE A 89 -4.94 24.91 -10.07
CA ILE A 89 -5.53 25.15 -8.74
C ILE A 89 -4.43 25.05 -7.70
N ASN A 90 -3.99 26.21 -7.22
CA ASN A 90 -2.99 26.28 -6.16
C ASN A 90 -3.62 25.91 -4.81
N TRP A 91 -3.63 24.61 -4.48
CA TRP A 91 -4.11 24.07 -3.22
C TRP A 91 -3.39 24.64 -1.97
N ASN A 92 -2.19 25.20 -2.12
CA ASN A 92 -1.43 25.75 -1.00
C ASN A 92 -1.94 27.10 -0.48
N LYS A 93 -2.78 27.81 -1.25
CA LYS A 93 -3.32 29.10 -0.82
C LYS A 93 -4.62 28.85 -0.06
N SER A 94 -4.49 28.69 1.27
CA SER A 94 -5.56 28.59 2.29
C SER A 94 -6.95 28.96 1.73
N ILE A 95 -7.72 27.92 1.45
CA ILE A 95 -8.83 27.94 0.48
C ILE A 95 -10.15 28.51 1.08
N ALA A 96 -10.12 29.07 2.29
CA ALA A 96 -11.33 29.57 2.95
C ALA A 96 -12.14 30.59 2.09
N PRO A 97 -11.53 31.49 1.29
CA PRO A 97 -12.26 32.32 0.33
C PRO A 97 -12.32 31.73 -1.09
N THR A 98 -11.44 30.79 -1.45
CA THR A 98 -11.21 30.38 -2.85
C THR A 98 -12.07 29.19 -3.28
N LEU A 99 -12.41 28.24 -2.41
CA LEU A 99 -13.34 27.13 -2.76
C LEU A 99 -14.72 27.69 -3.02
N THR A 100 -15.17 28.65 -2.21
CA THR A 100 -16.41 29.37 -2.47
C THR A 100 -16.32 30.24 -3.71
N SER A 101 -15.14 30.74 -4.11
CA SER A 101 -14.94 31.47 -5.37
C SER A 101 -14.89 30.55 -6.61
N PHE A 102 -14.34 29.34 -6.47
CA PHE A 102 -14.31 28.30 -7.51
C PHE A 102 -15.70 27.71 -7.67
N LEU A 103 -16.35 27.31 -6.57
CA LEU A 103 -17.76 26.94 -6.51
C LEU A 103 -18.70 28.09 -6.91
N ARG A 104 -18.31 29.38 -6.73
CA ARG A 104 -19.07 30.54 -7.26
C ARG A 104 -18.84 30.76 -8.74
N ARG A 105 -17.64 30.55 -9.28
CA ARG A 105 -17.41 30.50 -10.72
C ARG A 105 -18.19 29.32 -11.33
N GLU A 106 -18.28 28.20 -10.63
CA GLU A 106 -19.14 27.06 -10.95
C GLU A 106 -20.63 27.26 -10.61
N LYS A 107 -21.07 28.32 -9.92
CA LYS A 107 -22.52 28.62 -9.93
C LYS A 107 -23.02 28.94 -11.34
N GLN A 108 -22.11 29.23 -12.29
CA GLN A 108 -22.40 29.23 -13.73
C GLN A 108 -22.10 27.91 -14.44
N GLN A 109 -21.29 27.02 -13.85
CA GLN A 109 -21.08 25.64 -14.31
C GLN A 109 -21.54 24.68 -13.22
N ARG A 110 -22.87 24.46 -13.13
CA ARG A 110 -23.38 23.25 -12.48
C ARG A 110 -22.53 22.07 -12.97
N PRO A 111 -22.16 21.09 -12.12
CA PRO A 111 -21.49 19.89 -12.61
C PRO A 111 -22.25 19.44 -13.85
N LEU A 112 -21.52 19.35 -14.96
CA LEU A 112 -22.09 19.07 -16.28
C LEU A 112 -23.10 17.93 -16.11
N ALA A 113 -24.23 17.99 -16.82
CA ALA A 113 -25.26 16.96 -16.71
C ALA A 113 -24.64 15.55 -16.83
N ALA A 114 -23.63 15.42 -17.71
CA ALA A 114 -22.72 14.30 -17.83
C ALA A 114 -22.01 13.84 -16.54
N THR A 115 -21.41 14.74 -15.75
CA THR A 115 -20.78 14.40 -14.46
C THR A 115 -21.78 13.80 -13.49
N ARG A 116 -22.96 14.44 -13.40
CA ARG A 116 -24.01 13.96 -12.52
C ARG A 116 -24.47 12.60 -13.02
N ALA A 117 -24.67 12.43 -14.33
CA ALA A 117 -25.05 11.15 -14.92
C ALA A 117 -24.05 10.02 -14.58
N VAL A 118 -22.74 10.31 -14.60
CA VAL A 118 -21.71 9.33 -14.20
C VAL A 118 -21.72 9.06 -12.71
N LEU A 119 -21.88 10.07 -11.85
CA LEU A 119 -21.83 9.90 -10.39
C LEU A 119 -23.09 9.26 -9.80
N LEU A 120 -24.24 9.40 -10.45
CA LEU A 120 -25.52 8.82 -10.00
C LEU A 120 -25.54 7.32 -10.33
N LYS A 121 -25.86 6.47 -9.35
CA LYS A 121 -26.07 5.04 -9.59
C LYS A 121 -27.45 4.78 -10.17
N SER A 122 -27.57 3.80 -11.07
CA SER A 122 -28.85 3.50 -11.72
C SER A 122 -29.87 2.74 -10.88
N SER A 123 -29.56 2.45 -9.62
CA SER A 123 -30.46 1.69 -8.75
C SER A 123 -31.80 2.41 -8.58
N ALA A 124 -32.90 1.67 -8.81
CA ALA A 124 -34.27 2.17 -8.80
C ALA A 124 -34.82 2.61 -7.42
N GLY A 125 -33.98 2.59 -6.37
CA GLY A 125 -34.33 3.06 -5.02
C GLY A 125 -33.67 4.40 -4.74
N GLY A 126 -34.48 5.45 -4.51
CA GLY A 126 -34.00 6.83 -4.40
C GLY A 126 -33.10 7.16 -3.20
N ASP A 127 -32.96 6.26 -2.21
CA ASP A 127 -32.24 6.52 -0.95
C ASP A 127 -30.76 6.05 -0.98
N ASP A 128 -30.44 5.02 -1.78
CA ASP A 128 -29.10 4.39 -1.76
C ASP A 128 -28.00 5.28 -2.37
N ASN A 129 -28.38 6.27 -3.17
CA ASN A 129 -27.43 7.08 -3.92
C ASN A 129 -26.75 8.16 -3.07
N GLU A 130 -27.39 8.60 -1.97
CA GLU A 130 -26.77 9.54 -1.04
C GLU A 130 -25.64 8.89 -0.25
N ARG A 131 -25.86 7.64 0.19
CA ARG A 131 -24.86 6.85 0.93
C ARG A 131 -23.76 6.26 0.05
N PHE A 132 -23.95 6.30 -1.27
CA PHE A 132 -23.03 5.66 -2.20
C PHE A 132 -21.59 6.12 -2.02
N TRP A 133 -21.34 7.39 -1.67
CA TRP A 133 -20.01 7.96 -1.49
C TRP A 133 -19.50 7.96 -0.05
N GLU A 134 -20.24 7.43 0.93
CA GLU A 134 -19.86 7.51 2.35
C GLU A 134 -18.53 6.81 2.67
N HIS A 135 -18.20 5.71 1.98
CA HIS A 135 -16.98 4.93 2.24
C HIS A 135 -16.13 4.76 0.98
N VAL A 136 -15.05 5.51 0.84
CA VAL A 136 -14.13 5.40 -0.29
C VAL A 136 -12.85 4.68 0.14
N ASP A 137 -12.46 3.70 -0.66
CA ASP A 137 -11.18 3.00 -0.60
C ASP A 137 -10.64 2.88 -2.03
N PHE A 138 -9.38 3.26 -2.23
CA PHE A 138 -8.74 3.23 -3.56
C PHE A 138 -8.24 1.83 -3.96
N VAL A 139 -8.45 0.81 -3.13
CA VAL A 139 -8.09 -0.58 -3.45
C VAL A 139 -8.74 -1.10 -4.74
N ASP A 140 -9.93 -0.60 -5.10
CA ASP A 140 -10.72 -1.08 -6.25
C ASP A 140 -10.16 -0.64 -7.62
N ILE A 141 -9.15 0.23 -7.65
CA ILE A 141 -8.49 0.68 -8.89
C ILE A 141 -7.07 0.12 -9.07
N GLY A 142 -6.61 -0.74 -8.16
CA GLY A 142 -5.35 -1.47 -8.25
C GLY A 142 -4.15 -0.55 -8.57
N ASP A 143 -3.36 -0.92 -9.58
CA ASP A 143 -2.15 -0.20 -9.99
C ASP A 143 -2.38 1.28 -10.34
N LEU A 144 -3.59 1.66 -10.73
CA LEU A 144 -3.92 3.06 -11.02
C LEU A 144 -3.78 3.94 -9.78
N ALA A 145 -4.06 3.41 -8.58
CA ALA A 145 -3.92 4.15 -7.32
C ALA A 145 -2.50 4.72 -7.14
N SER A 146 -1.49 3.92 -7.47
CA SER A 146 -0.08 4.31 -7.36
C SER A 146 0.33 5.47 -8.28
N ARG A 147 -0.47 5.71 -9.33
CA ARG A 147 -0.23 6.75 -10.34
C ARG A 147 -0.93 8.06 -10.02
N LEU A 148 -1.85 8.06 -9.06
CA LEU A 148 -2.57 9.27 -8.65
C LEU A 148 -1.64 10.21 -7.89
N ASN A 149 -1.70 11.50 -8.23
CA ASN A 149 -1.02 12.57 -7.52
C ASN A 149 -2.01 13.42 -6.71
N ASP A 150 -1.51 14.46 -6.04
CA ASP A 150 -2.34 15.34 -5.20
C ASP A 150 -3.50 15.98 -5.97
N ASP A 151 -3.30 16.39 -7.23
CA ASP A 151 -4.35 17.06 -8.02
C ASP A 151 -5.47 16.07 -8.38
N ASP A 152 -5.12 14.82 -8.70
CA ASP A 152 -6.10 13.78 -9.00
C ASP A 152 -6.96 13.47 -7.76
N VAL A 153 -6.32 13.35 -6.58
CA VAL A 153 -7.03 13.08 -5.32
C VAL A 153 -7.89 14.28 -4.90
N ALA A 154 -7.39 15.52 -5.02
CA ALA A 154 -8.18 16.70 -4.72
C ALA A 154 -9.40 16.82 -5.64
N GLY A 155 -9.18 16.62 -6.95
CA GLY A 155 -10.24 16.60 -7.95
C GLY A 155 -11.29 15.53 -7.66
N PHE A 156 -10.85 14.32 -7.31
CA PHE A 156 -11.74 13.24 -6.91
C PHE A 156 -12.59 13.63 -5.69
N LEU A 157 -11.97 14.12 -4.61
CA LEU A 157 -12.67 14.47 -3.37
C LEU A 157 -13.65 15.63 -3.57
N MET A 158 -13.30 16.61 -4.41
CA MET A 158 -14.22 17.67 -4.79
C MET A 158 -15.39 17.15 -5.63
N CYS A 159 -15.12 16.30 -6.62
CA CYS A 159 -16.13 15.74 -7.52
C CYS A 159 -17.22 14.98 -6.74
N ILE A 160 -16.87 14.29 -5.66
CA ILE A 160 -17.83 13.56 -4.82
C ILE A 160 -18.41 14.39 -3.67
N ASN A 161 -18.05 15.67 -3.55
CA ASN A 161 -18.40 16.54 -2.43
C ASN A 161 -18.03 15.92 -1.07
N ALA A 162 -16.77 15.47 -0.94
CA ALA A 162 -16.30 14.68 0.19
C ALA A 162 -16.54 15.36 1.55
N ILE A 163 -16.38 16.68 1.64
CA ILE A 163 -16.59 17.45 2.87
C ILE A 163 -17.99 17.28 3.50
N GLN A 164 -19.02 17.00 2.69
CA GLN A 164 -20.40 16.80 3.15
C GLN A 164 -20.91 15.37 3.01
N LYS A 165 -20.19 14.47 2.32
CA LYS A 165 -20.66 13.10 2.06
C LYS A 165 -19.74 11.96 2.52
N LEU A 166 -18.44 12.21 2.66
CA LEU A 166 -17.46 11.17 2.94
C LEU A 166 -17.27 10.94 4.46
N LYS A 167 -17.63 9.74 4.92
CA LYS A 167 -17.44 9.27 6.30
C LYS A 167 -16.15 8.48 6.47
N THR A 168 -15.76 7.68 5.49
CA THR A 168 -14.53 6.88 5.52
C THR A 168 -13.72 7.14 4.26
N LEU A 169 -12.45 7.49 4.45
CA LEU A 169 -11.47 7.58 3.37
C LEU A 169 -10.28 6.68 3.68
N LYS A 170 -9.97 5.74 2.78
CA LYS A 170 -8.77 4.92 2.83
C LYS A 170 -7.94 5.14 1.57
N LEU A 171 -6.69 5.56 1.74
CA LEU A 171 -5.79 5.91 0.63
C LEU A 171 -4.95 4.72 0.14
N THR A 172 -5.50 3.52 0.21
CA THR A 172 -4.86 2.26 -0.20
C THR A 172 -4.23 2.37 -1.59
N GLY A 173 -2.94 2.11 -1.71
CA GLY A 173 -2.19 2.16 -2.97
C GLY A 173 -1.83 3.55 -3.47
N VAL A 174 -2.32 4.63 -2.85
CA VAL A 174 -2.11 6.03 -3.29
C VAL A 174 -0.78 6.57 -2.76
N VAL A 175 0.33 6.02 -3.25
CA VAL A 175 1.68 6.27 -2.70
C VAL A 175 2.33 7.58 -3.17
N ASN A 176 1.85 8.17 -4.27
CA ASN A 176 2.48 9.31 -4.97
C ASN A 176 1.87 10.68 -4.60
N ILE A 177 1.33 10.82 -3.40
CA ILE A 177 0.75 12.08 -2.89
C ILE A 177 1.64 12.71 -1.83
N THR A 178 1.68 14.04 -1.78
CA THR A 178 2.37 14.78 -0.71
C THR A 178 1.45 15.06 0.49
N GLY A 179 0.13 14.91 0.28
CA GLY A 179 -0.92 15.18 1.27
C GLY A 179 -1.76 16.42 0.93
N ARG A 180 -1.34 17.23 -0.06
CA ARG A 180 -2.10 18.40 -0.52
C ARG A 180 -3.41 18.00 -1.16
N GLY A 181 -3.48 16.80 -1.75
CA GLY A 181 -4.70 16.26 -2.32
C GLY A 181 -5.85 16.12 -1.31
N LEU A 182 -5.55 16.14 -0.01
CA LEU A 182 -6.54 16.05 1.07
C LEU A 182 -7.15 17.39 1.47
N ASP A 183 -6.72 18.51 0.88
CA ASP A 183 -7.22 19.85 1.21
C ASP A 183 -8.75 19.98 1.11
N PRO A 184 -9.46 19.32 0.16
CA PRO A 184 -10.92 19.34 0.11
C PRO A 184 -11.63 18.78 1.35
N LEU A 185 -10.93 18.09 2.26
CA LEU A 185 -11.48 17.59 3.53
C LEU A 185 -11.45 18.62 4.66
N ARG A 186 -10.82 19.79 4.46
CA ARG A 186 -10.72 20.82 5.50
C ARG A 186 -12.09 21.20 6.04
N GLY A 187 -12.22 21.19 7.37
CA GLY A 187 -13.48 21.51 8.04
C GLY A 187 -14.59 20.48 7.83
N SER A 188 -14.28 19.28 7.33
CA SER A 188 -15.26 18.18 7.28
C SER A 188 -15.71 17.84 8.70
N ARG A 189 -17.03 17.79 8.91
CA ARG A 189 -17.64 17.42 10.20
C ARG A 189 -18.15 16.00 10.23
N ILE A 190 -18.33 15.40 9.06
CA ILE A 190 -18.93 14.07 8.90
C ILE A 190 -17.90 12.95 8.75
N LEU A 191 -16.63 13.28 8.51
CA LEU A 191 -15.57 12.29 8.35
C LEU A 191 -15.36 11.55 9.69
N GLU A 192 -15.53 10.24 9.69
CA GLU A 192 -15.42 9.33 10.83
C GLU A 192 -14.09 8.56 10.85
N GLN A 193 -13.58 8.19 9.66
CA GLN A 193 -12.35 7.42 9.54
C GLN A 193 -11.49 7.96 8.40
N LEU A 194 -10.22 8.16 8.68
CA LEU A 194 -9.21 8.51 7.69
C LEU A 194 -8.00 7.58 7.84
N ASP A 195 -7.73 6.79 6.80
CA ASP A 195 -6.59 5.89 6.75
C ASP A 195 -5.54 6.41 5.76
N LEU A 196 -4.42 6.87 6.31
CA LEU A 196 -3.25 7.38 5.61
C LEU A 196 -2.11 6.36 5.53
N SER A 197 -2.32 5.10 5.91
CA SER A 197 -1.26 4.07 5.85
C SER A 197 -0.78 3.79 4.42
N LEU A 198 -1.60 4.13 3.42
CA LEU A 198 -1.38 3.93 1.97
C LEU A 198 -1.24 2.46 1.54
N VAL A 199 -1.41 1.53 2.47
CA VAL A 199 -1.33 0.09 2.24
C VAL A 199 -2.70 -0.55 2.35
N GLY A 200 -2.85 -1.69 1.68
CA GLY A 200 -4.02 -2.55 1.78
C GLY A 200 -4.34 -2.95 3.22
N LEU A 201 -5.50 -3.59 3.40
CA LEU A 201 -5.90 -4.15 4.70
C LEU A 201 -4.99 -5.31 5.15
N ASP A 202 -4.30 -5.91 4.20
CA ASP A 202 -3.46 -7.10 4.31
C ASP A 202 -1.99 -6.84 3.95
N GLU A 203 -1.65 -5.62 3.59
CA GLU A 203 -0.30 -5.28 3.17
C GLU A 203 0.51 -4.75 4.36
N SER A 204 1.81 -5.05 4.35
CA SER A 204 2.72 -4.49 5.34
C SER A 204 2.84 -2.97 5.13
N PRO A 205 2.78 -2.15 6.19
CA PRO A 205 2.94 -0.69 6.09
C PRO A 205 4.34 -0.23 5.63
N ASP A 206 5.25 -1.16 5.40
CA ASP A 206 6.59 -0.90 4.90
C ASP A 206 6.63 -0.80 3.38
N LEU A 207 6.36 0.41 2.88
CA LEU A 207 6.37 0.73 1.46
C LEU A 207 7.78 1.01 0.92
N SER A 208 8.08 0.45 -0.25
CA SER A 208 9.26 0.77 -1.08
C SER A 208 8.81 1.05 -2.52
N PRO A 209 8.98 2.29 -3.05
CA PRO A 209 9.66 3.42 -2.43
C PRO A 209 8.87 4.04 -1.27
N GLN A 210 9.58 4.81 -0.44
CA GLN A 210 8.97 5.49 0.70
C GLN A 210 7.87 6.47 0.22
N PRO A 211 6.69 6.51 0.87
CA PRO A 211 5.60 7.36 0.45
C PRO A 211 5.93 8.84 0.61
N LEU A 212 5.41 9.66 -0.30
CA LEU A 212 5.71 11.10 -0.37
C LEU A 212 4.90 11.95 0.62
N ILE A 213 3.95 11.36 1.34
CA ILE A 213 3.00 12.06 2.20
C ILE A 213 3.70 12.67 3.43
N LYS A 214 3.51 13.97 3.66
CA LYS A 214 4.21 14.72 4.71
C LYS A 214 3.26 15.15 5.81
N ASP A 215 3.66 14.93 7.06
CA ASP A 215 2.96 15.38 8.26
C ASP A 215 2.74 16.90 8.27
N THR A 216 3.74 17.68 7.89
CA THR A 216 3.71 19.15 7.79
C THR A 216 2.63 19.69 6.83
N VAL A 217 2.17 18.88 5.88
CA VAL A 217 1.11 19.24 4.93
C VAL A 217 -0.24 18.76 5.45
N VAL A 218 -0.31 17.52 5.95
CA VAL A 218 -1.57 16.86 6.32
C VAL A 218 -2.09 17.32 7.68
N VAL A 219 -1.24 17.49 8.69
CA VAL A 219 -1.68 17.85 10.04
C VAL A 219 -2.46 19.18 10.07
N PRO A 220 -2.09 20.25 9.34
CA PRO A 220 -2.94 21.44 9.24
C PRO A 220 -4.35 21.18 8.67
N ILE A 221 -4.50 20.17 7.80
CA ILE A 221 -5.82 19.74 7.28
C ILE A 221 -6.59 19.03 8.39
N LEU A 222 -5.94 18.09 9.08
CA LEU A 222 -6.53 17.37 10.21
C LEU A 222 -6.94 18.32 11.35
N ASP A 223 -6.10 19.29 11.68
CA ASP A 223 -6.42 20.33 12.64
C ASP A 223 -7.72 21.05 12.26
N SER A 224 -7.88 21.41 10.98
CA SER A 224 -9.08 22.09 10.52
C SER A 224 -10.37 21.27 10.66
N ILE A 225 -10.26 19.95 10.67
CA ILE A 225 -11.38 19.04 10.96
C ILE A 225 -11.72 19.08 12.46
N LEU A 226 -10.74 19.33 13.34
CA LEU A 226 -10.89 19.37 14.80
C LEU A 226 -11.15 20.77 15.39
N ILE A 227 -10.99 21.86 14.63
CA ILE A 227 -11.08 23.25 15.13
C ILE A 227 -12.40 23.52 15.87
N ASP A 228 -13.52 22.97 15.39
CA ASP A 228 -14.80 23.02 16.09
C ASP A 228 -14.91 21.82 17.04
N GLN A 229 -14.22 21.92 18.18
CA GLN A 229 -14.01 20.87 19.21
C GLN A 229 -15.28 20.16 19.72
N SER A 230 -16.47 20.55 19.30
CA SER A 230 -17.75 20.00 19.73
C SER A 230 -18.52 19.22 18.65
N ASP A 231 -18.14 19.29 17.37
CA ASP A 231 -19.00 18.81 16.26
C ASP A 231 -18.23 18.15 15.10
N HIS A 232 -17.11 17.47 15.38
CA HIS A 232 -16.51 16.55 14.42
C HIS A 232 -16.98 15.11 14.67
N ASN A 233 -17.00 14.28 13.63
CA ASN A 233 -17.35 12.86 13.73
C ASN A 233 -16.16 11.91 13.67
N MET A 234 -14.93 12.41 13.57
CA MET A 234 -13.71 11.60 13.50
C MET A 234 -13.64 10.63 14.68
N LYS A 235 -13.45 9.33 14.43
CA LYS A 235 -13.34 8.26 15.43
C LYS A 235 -12.00 7.53 15.30
N HIS A 236 -11.48 7.43 14.09
CA HIS A 236 -10.28 6.66 13.81
C HIS A 236 -9.40 7.36 12.78
N LEU A 237 -8.13 7.51 13.11
CA LEU A 237 -7.11 8.05 12.23
C LEU A 237 -5.94 7.07 12.19
N GLN A 238 -5.58 6.60 10.99
CA GLN A 238 -4.40 5.76 10.80
C GLN A 238 -3.31 6.60 10.14
N PHE A 239 -2.15 6.70 10.75
CA PHE A 239 -1.00 7.40 10.20
C PHE A 239 -0.09 6.48 9.37
N PRO A 240 0.68 7.02 8.42
CA PRO A 240 1.76 6.27 7.79
C PRO A 240 2.81 5.88 8.85
N ARG A 241 3.26 4.62 8.83
CA ARG A 241 4.24 4.10 9.80
C ARG A 241 5.54 4.91 9.85
N LYS A 242 5.96 5.48 8.70
CA LYS A 242 7.21 6.26 8.60
C LYS A 242 7.12 7.64 9.24
N TRP A 243 5.93 8.12 9.60
CA TRP A 243 5.81 9.39 10.32
C TRP A 243 6.42 9.22 11.71
N LYS A 244 7.69 9.64 11.82
CA LYS A 244 8.37 9.80 13.10
C LYS A 244 7.61 10.83 13.92
N ARG A 245 7.65 10.68 15.24
CA ARG A 245 7.15 11.69 16.17
C ARG A 245 7.82 13.03 15.88
N SER A 246 7.12 13.89 15.15
CA SER A 246 7.49 15.28 14.94
C SER A 246 6.74 16.11 15.95
N GLY A 247 7.33 17.25 16.37
CA GLY A 247 6.66 18.11 17.35
C GLY A 247 5.28 18.59 16.89
N LEU A 248 5.04 18.66 15.57
CA LEU A 248 3.77 19.06 14.99
C LEU A 248 2.73 17.92 15.03
N LEU A 249 3.13 16.69 14.69
CA LEU A 249 2.26 15.51 14.81
C LEU A 249 1.94 15.19 16.28
N ASP A 250 2.92 15.31 17.18
CA ASP A 250 2.70 15.10 18.62
C ASP A 250 1.71 16.11 19.19
N GLN A 251 1.82 17.39 18.81
CA GLN A 251 0.85 18.41 19.22
C GLN A 251 -0.55 18.11 18.67
N PHE A 252 -0.66 17.64 17.43
CA PHE A 252 -1.93 17.23 16.86
C PHE A 252 -2.54 16.07 17.64
N ILE A 253 -1.78 14.98 17.88
CA ILE A 253 -2.26 13.80 18.61
C ILE A 253 -2.75 14.20 20.01
N LEU A 254 -1.99 15.05 20.72
CA LEU A 254 -2.42 15.56 22.02
C LEU A 254 -3.75 16.33 21.95
N ARG A 255 -3.97 17.14 20.91
CA ARG A 255 -5.26 17.82 20.69
C ARG A 255 -6.38 16.85 20.35
N TYR A 256 -6.11 15.88 19.48
CA TYR A 256 -7.06 14.85 19.08
C TYR A 256 -7.52 14.01 20.29
N ASP A 257 -6.58 13.53 21.09
CA ASP A 257 -6.87 12.80 22.33
C ASP A 257 -7.70 13.66 23.31
N GLN A 258 -7.39 14.96 23.43
CA GLN A 258 -8.17 15.90 24.24
C GLN A 258 -9.61 16.11 23.72
N THR A 259 -9.80 16.19 22.40
CA THR A 259 -11.14 16.30 21.81
C THR A 259 -11.94 15.04 22.03
N GLU A 260 -11.34 13.87 21.81
CA GLU A 260 -12.00 12.58 22.01
C GLU A 260 -12.33 12.31 23.50
N TYR A 261 -11.46 12.75 24.41
CA TYR A 261 -11.74 12.73 25.85
C TYR A 261 -13.04 13.46 26.22
N ARG A 262 -13.35 14.57 25.54
CA ARG A 262 -14.56 15.38 25.81
C ARG A 262 -15.84 14.75 25.25
N ARG A 263 -15.74 13.92 24.20
CA ARG A 263 -16.89 13.29 23.54
C ARG A 263 -17.53 12.18 24.39
N ASN A 264 -16.95 11.86 25.56
CA ASN A 264 -17.45 10.83 26.49
C ASN A 264 -17.73 9.50 25.78
N MET A 265 -16.79 9.04 24.95
CA MET A 265 -16.92 7.75 24.28
C MET A 265 -17.10 6.63 25.31
N CYS A 266 -18.10 5.79 25.06
CA CYS A 266 -18.41 4.65 25.91
C CYS A 266 -17.89 3.38 25.27
N CYS A 267 -17.27 2.53 26.09
CA CYS A 267 -16.90 1.19 25.67
C CYS A 267 -18.16 0.40 25.32
N LEU A 268 -18.12 -0.32 24.21
CA LEU A 268 -19.24 -1.14 23.76
C LEU A 268 -19.62 -2.23 24.78
N GLN A 269 -18.61 -2.84 25.41
CA GLN A 269 -18.77 -3.95 26.34
C GLN A 269 -19.29 -3.48 27.71
N CYS A 270 -18.45 -2.80 28.50
CA CYS A 270 -18.83 -2.41 29.87
C CYS A 270 -19.74 -1.18 29.96
N ARG A 271 -20.00 -0.48 28.84
CA ARG A 271 -20.75 0.80 28.78
C ARG A 271 -20.18 1.94 29.62
N ARG A 272 -19.04 1.75 30.28
CA ARG A 272 -18.30 2.81 30.99
C ARG A 272 -17.67 3.74 29.98
N ARG A 273 -17.40 4.98 30.41
CA ARG A 273 -16.66 5.93 29.58
C ARG A 273 -15.22 5.44 29.50
N CYS A 274 -14.67 5.33 28.29
CA CYS A 274 -13.30 4.87 28.08
C CYS A 274 -12.28 5.70 28.90
N LYS A 275 -12.59 6.98 29.14
CA LYS A 275 -11.80 7.89 29.97
C LYS A 275 -11.60 7.43 31.42
N ASP A 276 -12.55 6.68 31.99
CA ASP A 276 -12.50 6.28 33.39
C ASP A 276 -11.57 5.08 33.59
N VAL A 277 -11.19 4.42 32.49
CA VAL A 277 -10.35 3.21 32.45
C VAL A 277 -8.93 3.50 31.96
N LEU A 278 -8.72 4.61 31.24
CA LEU A 278 -7.39 5.11 30.88
C LEU A 278 -6.69 5.66 32.14
N SER A 279 -6.10 4.76 32.92
CA SER A 279 -5.39 5.12 34.13
C SER A 279 -4.17 5.99 33.80
N PRO A 280 -4.06 7.23 34.32
CA PRO A 280 -2.93 8.13 34.05
C PRO A 280 -1.56 7.60 34.51
N SER A 281 -1.52 6.47 35.23
CA SER A 281 -0.35 5.97 35.93
C SER A 281 0.62 5.18 35.06
N ARG A 282 0.23 4.76 33.85
CA ARG A 282 1.19 4.25 32.86
C ARG A 282 1.76 5.43 32.09
N SER A 283 2.93 5.86 32.52
CA SER A 283 3.77 6.89 31.87
C SER A 283 4.25 6.51 30.46
N ASP A 284 3.92 5.31 29.98
CA ASP A 284 4.16 4.95 28.59
C ASP A 284 3.11 5.66 27.72
N PHE A 285 3.59 6.64 26.96
CA PHE A 285 2.87 7.44 25.95
C PHE A 285 2.22 6.60 24.83
N SER A 286 1.99 5.30 25.04
CA SER A 286 1.42 4.37 24.08
C SER A 286 -0.10 4.41 24.03
N CYS A 287 -0.81 4.65 25.14
CA CYS A 287 -2.29 4.56 25.19
C CYS A 287 -2.99 5.70 24.42
N ARG A 288 -2.93 5.66 23.08
CA ARG A 288 -3.67 6.56 22.19
C ARG A 288 -5.12 6.11 22.11
N ILE A 289 -6.04 7.04 21.93
CA ILE A 289 -7.46 6.69 21.82
C ILE A 289 -7.78 5.89 20.54
N GLU A 290 -6.94 6.07 19.53
CA GLU A 290 -6.91 5.27 18.30
C GLU A 290 -6.76 3.77 18.62
N GLN A 291 -5.95 3.42 19.63
CA GLN A 291 -5.72 2.05 20.13
C GLN A 291 -6.84 1.49 21.01
N ASN A 292 -7.98 2.19 21.05
CA ASN A 292 -9.17 1.72 21.74
C ASN A 292 -10.35 1.68 20.79
N THR A 293 -10.11 1.73 19.48
CA THR A 293 -11.13 1.80 18.44
C THR A 293 -10.91 0.69 17.43
N CYS A 294 -11.87 -0.21 17.31
CA CYS A 294 -11.80 -1.24 16.28
C CYS A 294 -11.78 -0.60 14.88
N TYR A 295 -10.73 -0.87 14.11
CA TYR A 295 -10.54 -0.36 12.75
C TYR A 295 -11.70 -0.73 11.82
N GLY A 296 -12.29 -1.92 12.00
CA GLY A 296 -13.37 -2.44 11.15
C GLY A 296 -14.74 -1.81 11.43
N CYS A 297 -15.16 -1.76 12.70
CA CYS A 297 -16.51 -1.30 13.07
C CYS A 297 -16.57 0.07 13.74
N LEU A 298 -15.42 0.72 13.98
CA LEU A 298 -15.27 2.03 14.63
C LEU A 298 -15.90 2.10 16.02
N LYS A 299 -16.08 0.95 16.69
CA LYS A 299 -16.56 0.88 18.07
C LYS A 299 -15.39 0.96 19.02
N HIS A 300 -15.64 1.61 20.16
CA HIS A 300 -14.64 1.79 21.20
C HIS A 300 -14.71 0.70 22.25
N TYR A 301 -13.56 0.31 22.77
CA TYR A 301 -13.41 -0.71 23.80
C TYR A 301 -12.48 -0.16 24.89
N CYS A 302 -12.73 -0.51 26.15
CA CYS A 302 -11.76 -0.24 27.20
C CYS A 302 -10.66 -1.29 27.14
N TYR A 303 -9.42 -0.89 27.44
CA TYR A 303 -8.29 -1.82 27.56
C TYR A 303 -8.55 -2.93 28.61
N ASP A 304 -9.12 -2.55 29.76
CA ASP A 304 -9.42 -3.50 30.85
C ASP A 304 -10.72 -4.29 30.65
N CYS A 305 -11.44 -4.07 29.53
CA CYS A 305 -12.56 -4.96 29.21
C CYS A 305 -11.98 -6.27 28.72
N LEU A 306 -12.10 -7.29 29.58
CA LEU A 306 -11.86 -8.67 29.25
C LEU A 306 -13.16 -9.27 28.69
N ASP A 307 -13.05 -10.23 27.78
CA ASP A 307 -14.21 -10.81 27.09
C ASP A 307 -14.93 -11.82 27.93
N GLU A 308 -15.64 -11.40 29.00
CA GLU A 308 -16.42 -12.22 29.96
C GLU A 308 -17.27 -13.37 29.35
N ASP A 309 -16.66 -14.38 28.73
CA ASP A 309 -17.17 -15.72 28.46
C ASP A 309 -17.19 -16.53 29.76
N PRO A 310 -18.35 -16.66 30.42
CA PRO A 310 -18.46 -17.28 31.74
C PRO A 310 -17.97 -18.74 31.82
N ASN A 311 -17.58 -19.35 30.69
CA ASN A 311 -17.02 -20.70 30.62
C ASN A 311 -15.48 -20.76 30.60
N PHE A 312 -14.77 -19.64 30.47
CA PHE A 312 -13.31 -19.60 30.47
C PHE A 312 -12.76 -19.16 31.83
N ASP A 313 -11.68 -19.81 32.27
CA ASP A 313 -11.01 -19.47 33.52
C ASP A 313 -10.52 -18.02 33.50
N ALA A 314 -10.58 -17.35 34.66
CA ALA A 314 -10.25 -15.94 34.88
C ALA A 314 -8.85 -15.48 34.38
N GLU A 315 -7.99 -16.42 33.96
CA GLU A 315 -6.58 -16.21 33.65
C GLU A 315 -6.27 -16.16 32.14
N GLU A 316 -7.20 -16.51 31.24
CA GLU A 316 -6.93 -16.63 29.79
C GLU A 316 -7.57 -15.53 28.93
N TRP A 317 -8.04 -14.44 29.54
CA TRP A 317 -8.74 -13.39 28.81
C TRP A 317 -7.81 -12.54 27.97
N GLY A 318 -8.01 -12.59 26.65
CA GLY A 318 -7.40 -11.66 25.72
C GLY A 318 -8.03 -10.26 25.78
N PRO A 319 -7.29 -9.22 25.33
CA PRO A 319 -7.85 -7.89 25.16
C PRO A 319 -8.99 -7.90 24.12
N MET A 320 -10.02 -7.08 24.34
CA MET A 320 -11.17 -6.91 23.41
C MET A 320 -10.77 -6.51 22.00
N LEU A 321 -9.66 -5.79 21.89
CA LEU A 321 -9.03 -5.40 20.63
C LEU A 321 -7.74 -6.17 20.50
N THR A 322 -7.55 -6.73 19.32
CA THR A 322 -6.36 -7.48 18.98
C THR A 322 -5.62 -6.74 17.88
N PHE A 323 -4.33 -6.51 18.10
CA PHE A 323 -3.47 -5.79 17.16
C PHE A 323 -2.90 -6.73 16.10
N CYS A 324 -3.25 -6.50 14.84
CA CYS A 324 -2.71 -7.28 13.73
C CYS A 324 -1.27 -6.84 13.45
N ASN A 325 -0.32 -7.76 13.62
CA ASN A 325 1.11 -7.47 13.43
C ASN A 325 1.55 -7.42 11.95
N VAL A 326 0.62 -7.66 11.02
CA VAL A 326 0.90 -7.56 9.57
C VAL A 326 0.50 -6.18 9.06
N CYS A 327 -0.77 -5.80 9.23
CA CYS A 327 -1.29 -4.51 8.77
C CYS A 327 -1.25 -3.38 9.80
N GLU A 328 -0.79 -3.67 11.02
CA GLU A 328 -0.63 -2.73 12.14
C GLU A 328 -1.93 -1.97 12.50
N LYS A 329 -3.05 -2.71 12.51
CA LYS A 329 -4.40 -2.22 12.81
C LYS A 329 -5.03 -3.03 13.93
N GLU A 330 -5.90 -2.40 14.71
CA GLU A 330 -6.62 -3.06 15.80
C GLU A 330 -8.02 -3.50 15.40
N TYR A 331 -8.38 -4.72 15.75
CA TYR A 331 -9.68 -5.29 15.42
C TYR A 331 -10.32 -5.86 16.67
N CYS A 332 -11.62 -5.64 16.86
CA CYS A 332 -12.36 -6.45 17.82
C CYS A 332 -12.49 -7.88 17.30
N ALA A 333 -12.73 -8.85 18.18
CA ALA A 333 -12.90 -10.27 17.82
C ALA A 333 -13.77 -10.47 16.56
N ARG A 334 -14.94 -9.82 16.50
CA ARG A 334 -15.89 -9.90 15.36
C ARG A 334 -15.39 -9.33 14.03
N CYS A 335 -14.47 -8.38 14.06
CA CYS A 335 -13.87 -7.81 12.85
C CYS A 335 -12.52 -8.45 12.51
N SER A 336 -11.95 -9.17 13.47
CA SER A 336 -10.67 -9.86 13.35
C SER A 336 -10.81 -11.20 12.64
N GLY A 337 -11.99 -11.84 12.75
CA GLY A 337 -12.34 -13.02 11.98
C GLY A 337 -13.84 -13.23 11.79
N ASN A 338 -14.23 -13.58 10.56
CA ASN A 338 -15.61 -13.78 10.17
C ASN A 338 -15.95 -15.27 10.30
N ASP A 339 -16.41 -15.70 11.47
CA ASP A 339 -17.28 -16.88 11.53
C ASP A 339 -18.38 -16.67 12.56
N SER A 340 -19.61 -16.95 12.13
CA SER A 340 -20.83 -17.02 12.95
C SER A 340 -20.75 -18.05 14.07
N ASP A 341 -19.73 -18.92 14.03
CA ASP A 341 -19.50 -19.99 15.01
C ASP A 341 -18.68 -19.51 16.22
N GLY A 342 -18.30 -18.22 16.27
CA GLY A 342 -17.75 -17.58 17.47
C GLY A 342 -16.35 -18.01 17.88
N MET A 343 -15.67 -18.89 17.11
CA MET A 343 -14.38 -19.49 17.48
C MET A 343 -13.19 -19.15 16.58
N ARG A 344 -13.36 -18.46 15.45
CA ARG A 344 -12.21 -17.94 14.70
C ARG A 344 -11.98 -16.47 15.02
N GLY A 345 -11.29 -16.25 16.14
CA GLY A 345 -10.57 -15.02 16.39
C GLY A 345 -9.28 -14.96 15.57
N MET A 346 -8.67 -13.78 15.57
CA MET A 346 -7.34 -13.52 15.00
C MET A 346 -6.37 -14.70 15.19
N PHE A 347 -5.71 -15.12 14.11
CA PHE A 347 -4.77 -16.24 14.17
C PHE A 347 -3.56 -15.84 15.01
N GLU A 348 -3.32 -16.55 16.11
CA GLU A 348 -2.00 -16.54 16.72
C GLU A 348 -0.98 -16.95 15.67
N CYS A 349 0.12 -16.22 15.59
CA CYS A 349 1.28 -16.63 14.82
C CYS A 349 1.74 -17.95 15.43
N THR A 350 1.33 -19.07 14.82
CA THR A 350 1.62 -20.41 15.29
C THR A 350 3.08 -20.72 14.96
N GLY A 351 3.96 -20.05 15.70
CA GLY A 351 5.40 -20.15 15.62
C GLY A 351 5.94 -21.47 16.14
N ARG A 352 5.17 -22.57 16.08
CA ARG A 352 5.64 -23.90 16.47
C ARG A 352 6.91 -24.36 15.71
N PRO A 353 7.24 -23.85 14.51
CA PRO A 353 8.60 -23.99 14.00
C PRO A 353 9.60 -23.02 14.65
N CYS A 354 9.24 -21.76 14.85
CA CYS A 354 10.12 -20.64 15.28
C CYS A 354 10.88 -20.84 16.62
N GLY A 355 10.64 -21.93 17.36
CA GLY A 355 11.27 -22.20 18.67
C GLY A 355 10.98 -21.14 19.74
N ARG A 356 10.17 -20.13 19.41
CA ARG A 356 9.84 -18.95 20.21
C ARG A 356 8.33 -18.80 20.24
N ASP A 357 7.78 -18.56 21.43
CA ASP A 357 6.37 -18.28 21.65
C ASP A 357 6.00 -16.92 21.03
N CYS A 358 5.74 -16.90 19.72
CA CYS A 358 5.36 -15.70 18.96
C CYS A 358 3.90 -15.37 19.28
N HIS A 359 3.63 -14.69 20.41
CA HIS A 359 2.28 -14.24 20.84
C HIS A 359 1.70 -13.10 19.98
N LYS A 360 2.17 -12.96 18.74
CA LYS A 360 1.72 -11.96 17.79
C LYS A 360 0.56 -12.54 17.01
N CYS A 361 -0.49 -11.77 16.80
CA CYS A 361 -1.64 -12.24 16.03
C CYS A 361 -1.82 -11.50 14.70
N VAL A 362 -2.51 -12.19 13.79
CA VAL A 362 -2.69 -11.83 12.38
C VAL A 362 -4.19 -11.89 12.07
N CYS A 363 -4.77 -10.79 11.56
CA CYS A 363 -6.20 -10.76 11.24
C CYS A 363 -6.53 -11.68 10.07
N ASP A 364 -7.78 -12.14 9.98
CA ASP A 364 -8.25 -13.06 8.93
C ASP A 364 -7.91 -12.55 7.53
N HIS A 365 -8.05 -11.26 7.30
CA HIS A 365 -7.75 -10.69 5.98
C HIS A 365 -6.27 -10.84 5.59
N CYS A 366 -5.35 -10.56 6.53
CA CYS A 366 -3.91 -10.79 6.35
C CYS A 366 -3.60 -12.29 6.23
N TYR A 367 -4.33 -13.12 6.97
CA TYR A 367 -4.18 -14.56 6.91
C TYR A 367 -4.58 -15.09 5.53
N GLU A 368 -5.80 -14.82 5.07
CA GLU A 368 -6.37 -15.34 3.82
C GLU A 368 -5.54 -14.99 2.59
N LYS A 369 -5.03 -13.75 2.49
CA LYS A 369 -4.19 -13.31 1.37
C LYS A 369 -2.80 -13.96 1.34
N GLY A 370 -2.45 -14.76 2.36
CA GLY A 370 -1.23 -15.54 2.40
C GLY A 370 0.03 -14.71 2.62
N THR A 371 -0.11 -13.43 3.00
CA THR A 371 1.02 -12.60 3.43
C THR A 371 1.64 -13.22 4.67
N GLY A 372 2.79 -13.87 4.49
CA GLY A 372 3.48 -14.60 5.55
C GLY A 372 2.90 -15.97 5.85
N LYS A 373 2.39 -16.73 4.89
CA LYS A 373 2.11 -18.17 5.10
C LYS A 373 3.28 -19.05 4.68
N CYS A 374 3.49 -20.13 5.41
CA CYS A 374 4.37 -21.21 4.96
C CYS A 374 3.68 -21.97 3.85
N MET A 375 4.32 -22.06 2.68
CA MET A 375 3.78 -22.81 1.54
C MET A 375 3.53 -24.30 1.84
N GLU A 376 4.27 -24.91 2.77
CA GLU A 376 4.16 -26.34 3.07
C GLU A 376 3.15 -26.63 4.18
N CYS A 377 3.23 -25.91 5.32
CA CYS A 377 2.39 -26.19 6.48
C CYS A 377 1.17 -25.28 6.62
N GLY A 378 1.07 -24.22 5.81
CA GLY A 378 -0.06 -23.27 5.85
C GLY A 378 -0.09 -22.32 7.05
N ASN A 379 0.81 -22.48 8.03
CA ASN A 379 0.89 -21.59 9.19
C ASN A 379 1.19 -20.16 8.74
N ALA A 380 0.53 -19.19 9.37
CA ALA A 380 0.78 -17.77 9.15
C ALA A 380 1.80 -17.21 10.13
N PHE A 381 2.49 -16.17 9.67
CA PHE A 381 3.60 -15.55 10.37
C PHE A 381 3.44 -14.04 10.35
N CYS A 382 3.68 -13.44 11.52
CA CYS A 382 3.80 -11.99 11.62
C CYS A 382 5.16 -11.52 11.11
N LYS A 383 5.27 -10.22 10.80
CA LYS A 383 6.49 -9.60 10.29
C LYS A 383 7.70 -9.80 11.20
N ASP A 384 7.52 -9.76 12.51
CA ASP A 384 8.64 -9.90 13.44
C ASP A 384 9.15 -11.33 13.59
N CYS A 385 8.33 -12.29 13.18
CA CYS A 385 8.78 -13.66 13.02
C CYS A 385 9.59 -13.79 11.69
N GLN A 386 9.47 -12.88 10.71
CA GLN A 386 10.02 -13.01 9.34
C GLN A 386 11.54 -12.86 9.17
N GLU A 387 12.27 -12.22 10.08
CA GLU A 387 13.67 -11.84 9.80
C GLU A 387 14.70 -12.94 10.12
N ASP A 388 14.49 -13.74 11.17
CA ASP A 388 15.47 -14.77 11.57
C ASP A 388 15.02 -16.22 11.29
N ASP A 389 13.71 -16.48 11.22
CA ASP A 389 13.17 -17.85 11.27
C ASP A 389 12.61 -18.34 9.92
N PHE A 390 12.83 -17.57 8.84
CA PHE A 390 12.27 -17.85 7.51
C PHE A 390 13.31 -17.87 6.41
N MET A 391 13.09 -18.84 5.53
CA MET A 391 13.85 -19.02 4.32
C MET A 391 12.99 -18.61 3.12
N SER A 392 13.59 -17.84 2.21
CA SER A 392 12.97 -17.44 0.94
C SER A 392 13.77 -18.05 -0.20
N CYS A 393 13.17 -18.85 -1.09
CA CYS A 393 13.90 -19.35 -2.27
C CYS A 393 14.17 -18.16 -3.21
N GLU A 394 15.43 -17.85 -3.52
CA GLU A 394 15.75 -16.84 -4.55
C GLU A 394 15.21 -17.20 -5.92
N GLY A 395 15.07 -18.51 -6.16
CA GLY A 395 14.49 -19.08 -7.37
C GLY A 395 13.03 -18.71 -7.55
N CYS A 396 12.11 -19.18 -6.69
CA CYS A 396 10.67 -18.98 -6.88
C CYS A 396 10.09 -17.77 -6.12
N GLY A 397 10.81 -17.20 -5.16
CA GLY A 397 10.29 -16.17 -4.25
C GLY A 397 9.37 -16.71 -3.16
N ASP A 398 9.13 -18.03 -3.11
CA ASP A 398 8.32 -18.64 -2.06
C ASP A 398 9.02 -18.55 -0.71
N ARG A 399 8.22 -18.42 0.35
CA ARG A 399 8.68 -18.32 1.73
C ARG A 399 8.14 -19.49 2.53
N ALA A 400 8.98 -20.09 3.36
CA ALA A 400 8.52 -21.10 4.30
C ALA A 400 9.33 -21.11 5.59
N CYS A 401 8.74 -21.75 6.59
CA CYS A 401 9.38 -21.95 7.88
C CYS A 401 10.67 -22.76 7.71
N TYR A 402 11.70 -22.54 8.54
CA TYR A 402 12.96 -23.28 8.41
C TYR A 402 12.81 -24.81 8.54
N MET A 403 11.80 -25.29 9.26
CA MET A 403 11.50 -26.74 9.34
C MET A 403 10.78 -27.28 8.09
N CYS A 404 10.18 -26.40 7.31
CA CYS A 404 9.29 -26.72 6.21
C CYS A 404 10.03 -26.68 4.87
N MET A 405 10.90 -25.69 4.71
CA MET A 405 11.69 -25.50 3.50
C MET A 405 13.13 -25.88 3.80
N GLN A 406 13.66 -26.88 3.10
CA GLN A 406 15.09 -27.07 3.02
C GLN A 406 15.60 -26.19 1.87
N LEU A 407 16.49 -25.26 2.19
CA LEU A 407 17.26 -24.54 1.19
C LEU A 407 18.57 -25.28 0.95
N ASP A 408 18.86 -25.53 -0.31
CA ASP A 408 20.19 -25.93 -0.76
C ASP A 408 21.02 -24.65 -0.95
N THR A 409 22.17 -24.58 -0.28
CA THR A 409 23.10 -23.44 -0.36
C THR A 409 24.28 -23.77 -1.25
N CYS A 410 24.74 -22.80 -2.04
CA CYS A 410 25.90 -23.00 -2.90
C CYS A 410 27.20 -22.99 -2.08
N GLU A 411 27.95 -24.09 -2.09
CA GLU A 411 29.19 -24.25 -1.32
C GLU A 411 30.41 -23.53 -1.96
N PHE A 412 30.19 -22.72 -3.00
CA PHE A 412 31.26 -21.96 -3.64
C PHE A 412 31.55 -20.70 -2.82
N GLU A 413 32.83 -20.44 -2.54
CA GLU A 413 33.24 -19.31 -1.69
C GLU A 413 32.79 -17.98 -2.29
N GLY A 414 32.03 -17.19 -1.51
CA GLY A 414 31.47 -15.90 -1.93
C GLY A 414 30.17 -15.98 -2.74
N CYS A 415 29.54 -17.16 -2.80
CA CYS A 415 28.23 -17.34 -3.42
C CYS A 415 27.12 -17.41 -2.35
N ASP A 416 26.24 -16.41 -2.33
CA ASP A 416 25.11 -16.36 -1.40
C ASP A 416 23.81 -16.99 -1.96
N ALA A 417 23.93 -17.75 -3.07
CA ALA A 417 22.77 -18.36 -3.71
C ALA A 417 22.15 -19.48 -2.84
N GLU A 418 20.85 -19.36 -2.57
CA GLU A 418 20.06 -20.35 -1.83
C GLU A 418 18.73 -20.63 -2.53
N ASN A 419 18.41 -21.92 -2.71
CA ASN A 419 17.19 -22.34 -3.42
C ASN A 419 16.47 -23.45 -2.68
N CYS A 420 15.13 -23.45 -2.71
CA CYS A 420 14.37 -24.58 -2.19
C CYS A 420 14.46 -25.75 -3.16
N HIS A 421 14.31 -26.98 -2.66
CA HIS A 421 14.34 -28.21 -3.46
C HIS A 421 13.39 -28.22 -4.67
N ARG A 422 12.30 -27.43 -4.64
CA ARG A 422 11.35 -27.29 -5.77
C ARG A 422 11.89 -26.42 -6.91
N CYS A 423 12.86 -25.55 -6.61
CA CYS A 423 13.48 -24.64 -7.57
C CYS A 423 14.52 -25.37 -8.48
N VAL A 424 14.86 -26.63 -8.18
CA VAL A 424 15.95 -27.40 -8.82
C VAL A 424 15.72 -27.67 -10.31
N ASP A 425 14.46 -27.83 -10.74
CA ASP A 425 14.17 -28.33 -12.09
C ASP A 425 14.10 -27.23 -13.18
N ASP A 426 13.94 -25.95 -12.82
CA ASP A 426 13.49 -24.93 -13.79
C ASP A 426 14.37 -23.67 -13.90
N LYS A 427 15.46 -23.50 -13.13
CA LYS A 427 16.21 -22.22 -13.11
C LYS A 427 17.72 -22.36 -13.18
N VAL A 428 18.33 -21.48 -13.98
CA VAL A 428 19.79 -21.31 -14.21
C VAL A 428 20.56 -20.92 -12.93
N ASN A 429 19.88 -20.53 -11.85
CA ASN A 429 20.53 -20.21 -10.58
C ASN A 429 20.27 -21.25 -9.50
N ALA A 430 19.55 -22.34 -9.80
CA ALA A 430 19.20 -23.32 -8.80
C ALA A 430 20.45 -24.03 -8.26
N VAL A 431 20.63 -23.97 -6.94
CA VAL A 431 21.53 -24.88 -6.24
C VAL A 431 20.97 -26.30 -6.35
N SER A 432 21.83 -27.23 -6.75
CA SER A 432 21.52 -28.65 -6.82
C SER A 432 22.61 -29.42 -6.09
N PHE A 433 22.26 -30.53 -5.43
CA PHE A 433 23.23 -31.45 -4.83
C PHE A 433 23.64 -32.54 -5.82
N CYS A 434 24.94 -32.83 -5.91
CA CYS A 434 25.43 -33.93 -6.74
C CYS A 434 25.59 -35.22 -5.91
N PHE A 435 24.73 -36.21 -6.17
CA PHE A 435 24.70 -37.50 -5.44
C PHE A 435 25.81 -38.50 -5.79
N GLU A 436 26.67 -38.20 -6.75
CA GLU A 436 27.82 -39.08 -7.05
C GLU A 436 28.80 -39.10 -5.87
N SER A 437 29.28 -40.31 -5.53
CA SER A 437 30.06 -40.58 -4.31
C SER A 437 31.28 -39.67 -4.13
N ASP A 438 31.86 -39.24 -5.25
CA ASP A 438 33.16 -38.57 -5.27
C ASP A 438 33.04 -37.03 -5.31
N CYS A 439 31.84 -36.49 -5.53
CA CYS A 439 31.63 -35.05 -5.61
C CYS A 439 30.95 -34.50 -4.36
N GLN A 440 29.76 -35.00 -4.00
CA GLN A 440 28.96 -34.56 -2.84
C GLN A 440 28.87 -33.04 -2.62
N ASN A 441 28.99 -32.23 -3.69
CA ASN A 441 28.98 -30.77 -3.59
C ASN A 441 27.63 -30.20 -4.03
N SER A 442 27.17 -29.18 -3.30
CA SER A 442 26.03 -28.33 -3.65
C SER A 442 26.50 -27.06 -4.34
N TYR A 443 26.23 -26.94 -5.64
CA TYR A 443 26.58 -25.75 -6.40
C TYR A 443 25.38 -25.24 -7.18
N CYS A 444 25.26 -23.90 -7.27
CA CYS A 444 24.43 -23.28 -8.29
C CYS A 444 24.96 -23.64 -9.67
N PHE A 445 24.09 -23.60 -10.69
CA PHE A 445 24.47 -24.03 -12.04
C PHE A 445 25.67 -23.25 -12.59
N GLN A 446 25.79 -21.95 -12.31
CA GLN A 446 26.94 -21.14 -12.76
C GLN A 446 28.27 -21.65 -12.16
N HIS A 447 28.36 -21.80 -10.83
CA HIS A 447 29.58 -22.30 -10.20
C HIS A 447 29.87 -23.76 -10.54
N ARG A 448 28.84 -24.58 -10.74
CA ARG A 448 28.99 -25.96 -11.24
C ARG A 448 29.62 -25.98 -12.63
N LEU A 449 29.15 -25.12 -13.53
CA LEU A 449 29.69 -24.97 -14.88
C LEU A 449 31.13 -24.48 -14.85
N GLU A 450 31.44 -23.46 -14.05
CA GLU A 450 32.80 -22.93 -13.88
C GLU A 450 33.76 -24.00 -13.36
N GLN A 451 33.34 -24.78 -12.36
CA GLN A 451 34.17 -25.84 -11.79
C GLN A 451 34.44 -26.96 -12.80
N CYS A 452 33.44 -27.40 -13.56
CA CYS A 452 33.62 -28.40 -14.61
C CYS A 452 34.41 -27.87 -15.81
N ASN A 453 34.33 -26.57 -16.10
CA ASN A 453 35.09 -25.96 -17.20
C ASN A 453 36.60 -25.85 -16.90
N LYS A 454 37.02 -25.90 -15.63
CA LYS A 454 38.46 -25.95 -15.27
C LYS A 454 39.12 -27.22 -15.79
N ASP A 455 38.46 -28.37 -15.65
CA ASP A 455 38.88 -29.64 -16.25
C ASP A 455 37.69 -30.61 -16.40
N TRP A 456 37.18 -30.71 -17.63
CA TRP A 456 36.05 -31.56 -17.99
C TRP A 456 36.29 -33.05 -17.71
N ASN A 457 37.54 -33.51 -17.64
CA ASN A 457 37.85 -34.91 -17.33
C ASN A 457 37.72 -35.23 -15.84
N THR A 458 37.74 -34.19 -14.99
CA THR A 458 37.58 -34.33 -13.54
C THR A 458 36.16 -34.00 -13.06
N CYS A 459 35.31 -33.48 -13.96
CA CYS A 459 33.91 -33.25 -13.68
C CYS A 459 33.18 -34.60 -13.55
N CYS A 460 32.56 -34.85 -12.41
CA CYS A 460 31.86 -36.12 -12.19
C CYS A 460 30.62 -36.24 -13.08
N GLU A 461 30.16 -37.48 -13.31
CA GLU A 461 29.02 -37.76 -14.18
C GLU A 461 27.74 -37.04 -13.72
N GLY A 462 27.52 -36.94 -12.41
CA GLY A 462 26.38 -36.21 -11.83
C GLY A 462 26.41 -34.72 -12.17
N CYS A 463 27.57 -34.07 -12.03
CA CYS A 463 27.73 -32.67 -12.44
C CYS A 463 27.45 -32.49 -13.93
N MET A 464 27.98 -33.38 -14.78
CA MET A 464 27.76 -33.37 -16.23
C MET A 464 26.29 -33.52 -16.61
N ARG A 465 25.54 -34.39 -15.91
CA ARG A 465 24.10 -34.57 -16.12
C ARG A 465 23.31 -33.33 -15.76
N LEU A 466 23.68 -32.63 -14.68
CA LEU A 466 23.01 -31.40 -14.23
C LEU A 466 23.25 -30.23 -15.19
N ILE A 467 24.46 -30.07 -15.75
CA ILE A 467 24.78 -28.95 -16.65
C ILE A 467 24.44 -29.21 -18.13
N GLY A 468 24.38 -30.48 -18.54
CA GLY A 468 24.19 -30.89 -19.94
C GLY A 468 22.95 -30.33 -20.64
N PRO A 469 21.75 -30.31 -20.01
CA PRO A 469 20.54 -29.75 -20.61
C PRO A 469 20.67 -28.28 -21.01
N GLU A 470 21.29 -27.44 -20.16
CA GLU A 470 21.45 -26.01 -20.42
C GLU A 470 22.51 -25.74 -21.50
N LEU A 471 23.59 -26.53 -21.54
CA LEU A 471 24.56 -26.46 -22.63
C LEU A 471 23.91 -26.78 -23.99
N LYS A 472 22.98 -27.74 -24.03
CA LYS A 472 22.20 -28.06 -25.25
C LYS A 472 21.23 -26.95 -25.64
N ARG A 473 20.72 -26.17 -24.67
CA ARG A 473 19.89 -24.98 -24.92
C ARG A 473 20.69 -23.78 -25.45
N GLY A 474 22.01 -23.93 -25.61
CA GLY A 474 22.87 -22.86 -26.12
C GLY A 474 23.15 -21.80 -25.07
N TYR A 475 23.13 -22.16 -23.78
CA TYR A 475 23.51 -21.23 -22.72
C TYR A 475 24.92 -20.67 -22.98
N VAL A 476 25.01 -19.36 -23.17
CA VAL A 476 26.26 -18.62 -23.28
C VAL A 476 26.47 -17.91 -21.95
N PRO A 477 27.52 -18.24 -21.16
CA PRO A 477 27.81 -17.57 -19.90
C PRO A 477 27.89 -16.06 -20.11
N ARG A 478 27.20 -15.28 -19.29
CA ARG A 478 27.47 -13.84 -19.21
C ARG A 478 28.80 -13.68 -18.50
N VAL A 479 29.83 -13.30 -19.25
CA VAL A 479 31.11 -12.88 -18.65
C VAL A 479 30.85 -11.56 -17.94
N THR A 480 30.79 -11.60 -16.62
CA THR A 480 30.70 -10.42 -15.74
C THR A 480 32.08 -9.92 -15.36
#